data_AF-A0A536LJG3-F1
#
_entry.id   AF-A0A536LJG3-F1
#
_cell.length_a   1.000
_cell.length_b   1.000
_cell.length_c   1.000
_cell.angle_alpha   90.00
_cell.angle_beta   90.00
_cell.angle_gamma   90.00
#
_symmetry.space_group_name_H-M   'P 1'
#
loop_
_entity.id
_entity.type
_entity.pdbx_description
1 polymer ?
#
loop_
_entity_poly.entity_id
_entity_poly.type
_entity_poly.pdbx_seq_one_letter_code
_entity_poly.pdbx_strand_id
1 'polypeptide(L)'
;MQYSPHAFPALGSIALKKGSALLLTAAAMLAALFVAEGSAAPNSLTCEGYPQARVFVDAQSWWRTTPGMSGTDFGHVHVGGCIPERETLSENTQLDVRVVLHDNPGQLDIFELVYHGADYETDVEFPQTPPFTCPNPGTCERWLQVPVDLSLFNHAGLQELRFRAFEDVPGGNNMIASLDWQVYVENGATRMDQTRLAFPRGKGWYTGSGYCEAGYTGVPLPKAPLSGVWSPRLRMIDHGAIDDLPVTAYSVRLDPDFHADPMNEGTVLRDGLGEFPEQDVPIDTSLLPDGQHRLFLRADCDDPRGSSNSGVLVVNFTTANGSTPTASATPAGTPTTTPTATATPATATATPTATATATGTATATQTSTATPTPSPSGTATATPTPTATATPTAAPTETATSTATATPTASATPTSTASPTPGADSDGDGVPDLVDNCPNWPNPTQNLPPWLVPLNDPDCDGFSSAVEISAGTSPIMHCGLNAWPADINDDGFVDVIGDVTQVAGAFGNSVPPGPARYDIAPDPPDHFIDVIGDIVRLSGLFGQSCL
;
A
#
# COMPACT_ATOMS: atom_id res chain seq x y z
N MET A 1 -32.48 17.24 1.36
CA MET A 1 -32.95 18.45 0.62
C MET A 1 -32.90 18.10 -0.86
N GLN A 2 -34.01 18.26 -1.60
CA GLN A 2 -34.06 17.97 -3.03
C GLN A 2 -33.39 19.10 -3.81
N TYR A 3 -32.34 18.79 -4.58
CA TYR A 3 -31.69 19.75 -5.46
C TYR A 3 -32.44 19.79 -6.79
N SER A 4 -32.99 20.96 -7.14
CA SER A 4 -33.56 21.23 -8.46
C SER A 4 -32.44 21.71 -9.39
N PRO A 5 -32.31 21.17 -10.61
CA PRO A 5 -31.31 21.64 -11.57
C PRO A 5 -31.74 23.00 -12.12
N HIS A 6 -30.90 24.00 -11.98
CA HIS A 6 -31.05 25.26 -12.70
C HIS A 6 -30.74 25.03 -14.18
N ALA A 7 -31.73 25.25 -15.03
CA ALA A 7 -31.59 25.26 -16.48
C ALA A 7 -30.65 26.39 -16.92
N PHE A 8 -29.61 26.05 -17.68
CA PHE A 8 -28.75 27.01 -18.36
C PHE A 8 -29.45 27.57 -19.62
N PRO A 9 -29.25 28.86 -19.95
CA PRO A 9 -29.64 29.38 -21.25
C PRO A 9 -28.68 28.83 -22.33
N ALA A 10 -29.26 28.34 -23.42
CA ALA A 10 -28.54 27.87 -24.59
C ALA A 10 -27.61 28.98 -25.16
N LEU A 11 -26.36 28.62 -25.44
CA LEU A 11 -25.44 29.43 -26.23
C LEU A 11 -26.01 29.61 -27.64
N GLY A 12 -26.61 30.78 -27.87
CA GLY A 12 -27.06 31.21 -29.18
C GLY A 12 -25.86 31.48 -30.09
N SER A 13 -25.91 30.90 -31.29
CA SER A 13 -24.99 31.15 -32.39
C SER A 13 -24.90 32.64 -32.71
N ILE A 14 -23.75 33.27 -32.46
CA ILE A 14 -23.51 34.65 -32.88
C ILE A 14 -23.13 34.64 -34.37
N ALA A 15 -24.09 35.03 -35.19
CA ALA A 15 -23.89 35.37 -36.59
C ALA A 15 -23.00 36.61 -36.73
N LEU A 16 -21.93 36.51 -37.51
CA LEU A 16 -21.13 37.66 -37.95
C LEU A 16 -22.02 38.66 -38.71
N LYS A 17 -22.16 39.88 -38.18
CA LYS A 17 -22.61 41.04 -38.95
C LYS A 17 -21.40 41.81 -39.48
N LYS A 18 -21.33 41.90 -40.80
CA LYS A 18 -20.43 42.77 -41.57
C LYS A 18 -20.63 44.25 -41.18
N GLY A 19 -19.54 44.99 -41.02
CA GLY A 19 -19.56 46.45 -41.13
C GLY A 19 -18.44 47.18 -40.40
N SER A 20 -17.54 47.76 -41.19
CA SER A 20 -16.66 48.90 -40.88
C SER A 20 -15.30 48.62 -40.23
N ALA A 21 -14.30 48.69 -41.10
CA ALA A 21 -12.88 48.75 -40.82
C ALA A 21 -12.47 50.07 -40.15
N LEU A 22 -11.47 50.02 -39.26
CA LEU A 22 -10.34 50.95 -39.31
C LEU A 22 -9.11 50.34 -38.61
N LEU A 23 -8.00 50.35 -39.35
CA LEU A 23 -6.67 49.86 -38.99
C LEU A 23 -6.13 50.49 -37.70
N LEU A 24 -5.39 49.70 -36.90
CA LEU A 24 -4.10 50.13 -36.35
C LEU A 24 -3.20 48.93 -36.02
N THR A 25 -2.24 48.73 -36.94
CA THR A 25 -0.87 48.22 -36.76
C THR A 25 -0.65 46.87 -36.10
N ALA A 26 -0.35 45.89 -36.96
CA ALA A 26 0.47 44.73 -36.65
C ALA A 26 1.83 45.16 -36.07
N ALA A 27 2.12 44.71 -34.85
CA ALA A 27 3.48 44.51 -34.35
C ALA A 27 3.59 43.02 -34.00
N ALA A 28 3.77 42.20 -35.05
CA ALA A 28 4.12 40.80 -34.93
C ALA A 28 5.64 40.66 -34.93
N MET A 29 6.12 39.79 -34.04
CA MET A 29 7.37 39.03 -34.16
C MET A 29 8.68 39.80 -34.31
N LEU A 30 9.38 40.01 -33.19
CA LEU A 30 10.74 39.49 -33.01
C LEU A 30 11.19 39.80 -31.57
N ALA A 31 10.97 38.87 -30.65
CA ALA A 31 11.69 38.82 -29.38
C ALA A 31 12.05 37.36 -29.12
N ALA A 32 13.23 37.01 -29.63
CA ALA A 32 14.06 35.88 -29.25
C ALA A 32 13.42 34.49 -29.20
N LEU A 33 13.54 33.76 -30.32
CA LEU A 33 14.05 32.39 -30.21
C LEU A 33 15.44 32.47 -29.57
N PHE A 34 15.50 32.49 -28.25
CA PHE A 34 16.50 31.69 -27.58
C PHE A 34 15.89 30.30 -27.51
N VAL A 35 16.23 29.46 -28.50
CA VAL A 35 16.25 28.03 -28.25
C VAL A 35 17.36 27.87 -27.22
N ALA A 36 17.02 28.00 -25.94
CA ALA A 36 17.75 27.28 -24.94
C ALA A 36 17.74 25.83 -25.44
N GLU A 37 18.93 25.23 -25.58
CA GLU A 37 19.06 23.79 -25.69
C GLU A 37 18.37 23.22 -24.43
N GLY A 38 17.07 23.01 -24.56
CA GLY A 38 16.15 23.07 -23.43
C GLY A 38 16.07 21.71 -22.79
N SER A 39 16.36 21.67 -21.49
CA SER A 39 16.20 20.51 -20.61
C SER A 39 15.07 19.57 -21.04
N ALA A 40 15.34 18.26 -21.02
CA ALA A 40 14.31 17.24 -21.21
C ALA A 40 13.03 17.60 -20.43
N ALA A 41 11.86 17.34 -21.04
CA ALA A 41 10.59 17.56 -20.38
C ALA A 41 10.58 16.86 -19.01
N PRO A 42 9.95 17.45 -17.98
CA PRO A 42 9.90 16.85 -16.66
C PRO A 42 9.26 15.47 -16.72
N ASN A 43 9.71 14.57 -15.85
CA ASN A 43 9.19 13.21 -15.77
C ASN A 43 8.06 13.17 -14.72
N SER A 44 6.84 12.93 -15.19
CA SER A 44 5.63 12.96 -14.37
C SER A 44 5.47 11.77 -13.41
N LEU A 45 6.32 10.74 -13.52
CA LEU A 45 6.36 9.59 -12.61
C LEU A 45 7.48 9.71 -11.57
N THR A 46 8.65 10.21 -11.96
CA THR A 46 9.80 10.37 -11.04
C THR A 46 9.86 11.74 -10.38
N CYS A 47 9.06 12.70 -10.85
CA CYS A 47 9.05 14.09 -10.42
C CYS A 47 10.34 14.87 -10.68
N GLU A 48 11.22 14.33 -11.53
CA GLU A 48 12.44 14.99 -11.94
C GLU A 48 12.19 16.05 -13.02
N GLY A 49 12.94 17.15 -12.97
CA GLY A 49 12.91 18.19 -13.99
C GLY A 49 11.83 19.26 -13.82
N TYR A 50 10.99 19.19 -12.78
CA TYR A 50 10.07 20.28 -12.44
C TYR A 50 10.79 21.47 -11.79
N PRO A 51 10.26 22.70 -11.92
CA PRO A 51 10.85 23.89 -11.30
C PRO A 51 10.86 23.83 -9.76
N GLN A 52 9.79 23.28 -9.17
CA GLN A 52 9.70 23.03 -7.74
C GLN A 52 10.12 21.59 -7.43
N ALA A 53 10.61 21.33 -6.22
CA ALA A 53 10.78 19.96 -5.74
C ALA A 53 9.40 19.31 -5.54
N ARG A 54 9.16 18.15 -6.15
CA ARG A 54 7.85 17.49 -6.13
C ARG A 54 7.96 16.06 -5.63
N VAL A 55 6.85 15.56 -5.08
CA VAL A 55 6.68 14.17 -4.65
C VAL A 55 5.49 13.59 -5.40
N PHE A 56 5.61 12.37 -5.91
CA PHE A 56 4.48 11.69 -6.53
C PHE A 56 3.57 11.18 -5.42
N VAL A 57 2.34 11.66 -5.41
CA VAL A 57 1.33 11.29 -4.43
C VAL A 57 0.06 10.89 -5.16
N ASP A 58 -0.56 9.81 -4.70
CA ASP A 58 -1.76 9.23 -5.28
C ASP A 58 -2.82 9.03 -4.21
N ALA A 59 -4.04 9.47 -4.46
CA ALA A 59 -5.19 9.14 -3.63
C ALA A 59 -6.12 8.19 -4.38
N GLN A 60 -6.81 7.31 -3.64
CA GLN A 60 -7.71 6.35 -4.25
C GLN A 60 -9.01 6.25 -3.46
N SER A 61 -10.09 5.96 -4.19
CA SER A 61 -11.39 5.57 -3.64
C SER A 61 -11.66 4.13 -4.04
N TRP A 62 -11.86 3.26 -3.06
CA TRP A 62 -12.11 1.84 -3.28
C TRP A 62 -13.54 1.51 -2.90
N TRP A 63 -14.19 0.66 -3.70
CA TRP A 63 -15.46 0.06 -3.34
C TRP A 63 -15.40 -1.44 -3.57
N ARG A 64 -15.05 -2.16 -2.51
CA ARG A 64 -14.80 -3.61 -2.56
C ARG A 64 -15.82 -4.38 -1.77
N THR A 65 -16.03 -5.65 -2.10
CA THR A 65 -16.90 -6.50 -1.27
C THR A 65 -16.23 -6.73 0.09
N THR A 66 -16.94 -6.47 1.19
CA THR A 66 -16.42 -6.74 2.53
C THR A 66 -16.16 -8.23 2.67
N PRO A 67 -15.00 -8.67 3.20
CA PRO A 67 -14.69 -10.09 3.33
C PRO A 67 -15.79 -10.88 4.03
N GLY A 68 -16.26 -11.96 3.40
CA GLY A 68 -17.32 -12.83 3.93
C GLY A 68 -18.75 -12.29 3.79
N MET A 69 -18.95 -11.12 3.17
CA MET A 69 -20.26 -10.51 2.93
C MET A 69 -20.68 -10.63 1.45
N SER A 70 -21.95 -10.34 1.16
CA SER A 70 -22.52 -10.36 -0.19
C SER A 70 -22.79 -8.96 -0.73
N GLY A 71 -21.77 -8.11 -0.77
CA GLY A 71 -21.81 -6.76 -1.34
C GLY A 71 -21.45 -6.71 -2.82
N THR A 72 -21.26 -5.49 -3.33
CA THR A 72 -20.74 -5.26 -4.69
C THR A 72 -19.26 -4.88 -4.65
N ASP A 73 -18.57 -5.18 -5.74
CA ASP A 73 -17.22 -4.72 -6.02
C ASP A 73 -17.26 -3.89 -7.30
N PHE A 74 -16.81 -2.64 -7.21
CA PHE A 74 -16.68 -1.74 -8.35
C PHE A 74 -15.23 -1.33 -8.58
N GLY A 75 -14.27 -2.08 -8.02
CA GLY A 75 -12.86 -1.75 -8.15
C GLY A 75 -12.52 -0.43 -7.48
N HIS A 76 -11.70 0.37 -8.15
CA HIS A 76 -11.23 1.63 -7.60
C HIS A 76 -10.83 2.66 -8.65
N VAL A 77 -10.85 3.93 -8.21
CA VAL A 77 -10.38 5.09 -8.98
C VAL A 77 -9.23 5.76 -8.24
N HIS A 78 -8.22 6.16 -8.98
CA HIS A 78 -7.04 6.87 -8.49
C HIS A 78 -7.04 8.31 -9.00
N VAL A 79 -6.49 9.22 -8.21
CA VAL A 79 -6.10 10.56 -8.66
C VAL A 79 -4.82 10.98 -7.98
N GLY A 80 -3.82 11.34 -8.77
CA GLY A 80 -2.48 11.62 -8.24
C GLY A 80 -1.57 12.31 -9.22
N GLY A 81 -0.36 12.62 -8.79
CA GLY A 81 0.64 13.25 -9.63
C GLY A 81 1.82 13.78 -8.81
N CYS A 82 2.80 14.36 -9.51
CA CYS A 82 3.88 15.09 -8.87
C CYS A 82 3.36 16.41 -8.30
N ILE A 83 3.22 16.48 -6.97
CA ILE A 83 2.74 17.67 -6.28
C ILE A 83 3.90 18.46 -5.63
N PRO A 84 3.88 19.81 -5.71
CA PRO A 84 4.87 20.67 -5.06
C PRO A 84 4.49 20.94 -3.59
N GLU A 85 4.27 19.88 -2.80
CA GLU A 85 3.80 19.99 -1.41
C GLU A 85 4.70 20.91 -0.59
N ARG A 86 4.12 21.97 -0.01
CA ARG A 86 4.81 23.02 0.76
C ARG A 86 5.97 23.71 0.05
N GLU A 87 6.00 23.68 -1.28
CA GLU A 87 6.85 24.56 -2.07
C GLU A 87 6.15 25.90 -2.33
N THR A 88 6.93 26.91 -2.73
CA THR A 88 6.41 28.23 -3.09
C THR A 88 6.03 28.30 -4.56
N LEU A 89 4.81 28.74 -4.83
CA LEU A 89 4.31 29.13 -6.14
C LEU A 89 4.28 30.66 -6.23
N SER A 90 5.17 31.23 -7.03
CA SER A 90 5.27 32.67 -7.31
C SER A 90 4.78 33.05 -8.72
N GLU A 91 4.43 32.06 -9.53
CA GLU A 91 3.88 32.23 -10.88
C GLU A 91 2.94 31.07 -11.21
N ASN A 92 2.06 31.29 -12.19
CA ASN A 92 1.17 30.26 -12.72
C ASN A 92 1.98 29.05 -13.18
N THR A 93 1.51 27.86 -12.81
CA THR A 93 2.21 26.61 -13.08
C THR A 93 1.26 25.55 -13.63
N GLN A 94 1.80 24.39 -13.97
CA GLN A 94 1.05 23.25 -14.48
C GLN A 94 1.34 22.02 -13.62
N LEU A 95 0.27 21.26 -13.38
CA LEU A 95 0.30 19.96 -12.73
C LEU A 95 -0.02 18.89 -13.76
N ASP A 96 0.81 17.86 -13.80
CA ASP A 96 0.54 16.62 -14.51
C ASP A 96 -0.23 15.70 -13.56
N VAL A 97 -1.52 15.51 -13.83
CA VAL A 97 -2.41 14.73 -12.96
C VAL A 97 -2.78 13.42 -13.66
N ARG A 98 -2.48 12.31 -13.02
CA ARG A 98 -2.84 10.97 -13.46
C ARG A 98 -4.15 10.56 -12.80
N VAL A 99 -5.09 10.10 -13.62
CA VAL A 99 -6.30 9.41 -13.17
C VAL A 99 -6.24 7.97 -13.68
N VAL A 100 -6.48 7.01 -12.80
CA VAL A 100 -6.48 5.58 -13.15
C VAL A 100 -7.81 4.98 -12.75
N LEU A 101 -8.40 4.19 -13.64
CA LEU A 101 -9.53 3.31 -13.33
C LEU A 101 -9.00 1.88 -13.29
N HIS A 102 -9.33 1.15 -12.23
CA HIS A 102 -8.88 -0.21 -12.03
C HIS A 102 -10.05 -1.12 -11.68
N ASP A 103 -10.32 -2.10 -12.56
CA ASP A 103 -11.46 -3.02 -12.48
C ASP A 103 -12.78 -2.31 -12.22
N ASN A 104 -12.85 -1.07 -12.72
CA ASN A 104 -13.92 -0.16 -12.38
C ASN A 104 -14.88 -0.01 -13.57
N PRO A 105 -16.16 -0.38 -13.40
CA PRO A 105 -17.17 -0.25 -14.45
C PRO A 105 -17.63 1.19 -14.70
N GLY A 106 -17.22 2.14 -13.84
CA GLY A 106 -17.69 3.51 -13.94
C GLY A 106 -17.02 4.32 -15.05
N GLN A 107 -17.41 5.58 -15.08
CA GLN A 107 -16.90 6.55 -16.03
C GLN A 107 -16.54 7.84 -15.29
N LEU A 108 -15.35 8.36 -15.56
CA LEU A 108 -14.93 9.66 -15.05
C LEU A 108 -15.49 10.74 -15.98
N ASP A 109 -16.42 11.53 -15.44
CA ASP A 109 -17.10 12.61 -16.15
C ASP A 109 -16.44 13.97 -15.89
N ILE A 110 -15.95 14.20 -14.66
CA ILE A 110 -15.38 15.47 -14.24
C ILE A 110 -14.15 15.22 -13.36
N PHE A 111 -13.08 15.94 -13.66
CA PHE A 111 -11.99 16.17 -12.72
C PHE A 111 -12.07 17.62 -12.21
N GLU A 112 -11.79 17.85 -10.94
CA GLU A 112 -11.74 19.19 -10.36
C GLU A 112 -10.42 19.48 -9.68
N LEU A 113 -9.96 20.73 -9.86
CA LEU A 113 -8.95 21.34 -9.02
C LEU A 113 -9.62 22.34 -8.08
N VAL A 114 -9.56 22.07 -6.79
CA VAL A 114 -10.12 22.92 -5.74
C VAL A 114 -9.03 23.81 -5.16
N TYR A 115 -9.32 25.10 -5.07
CA TYR A 115 -8.53 26.10 -4.36
C TYR A 115 -9.21 26.36 -3.02
N HIS A 116 -8.53 26.06 -1.92
CA HIS A 116 -9.12 26.17 -0.59
C HIS A 116 -8.20 26.95 0.34
N GLY A 117 -8.79 27.97 0.98
CA GLY A 117 -8.12 28.79 1.99
C GLY A 117 -8.85 28.73 3.32
N ALA A 118 -8.44 29.57 4.26
CA ALA A 118 -9.02 29.59 5.61
C ALA A 118 -10.52 29.96 5.64
N ASP A 119 -10.99 30.71 4.64
CA ASP A 119 -12.33 31.30 4.56
C ASP A 119 -12.99 31.16 3.18
N TYR A 120 -12.42 30.37 2.27
CA TYR A 120 -12.97 30.18 0.92
C TYR A 120 -12.68 28.80 0.33
N GLU A 121 -13.52 28.42 -0.61
CA GLU A 121 -13.34 27.28 -1.52
C GLU A 121 -13.71 27.74 -2.94
N THR A 122 -12.95 27.35 -3.95
CA THR A 122 -13.20 27.67 -5.35
C THR A 122 -12.85 26.46 -6.21
N ASP A 123 -13.82 25.99 -6.97
CA ASP A 123 -13.72 24.75 -7.74
C ASP A 123 -13.55 25.07 -9.23
N VAL A 124 -12.55 24.45 -9.86
CA VAL A 124 -12.34 24.53 -11.31
C VAL A 124 -12.57 23.15 -11.91
N GLU A 125 -13.64 23.03 -12.68
CA GLU A 125 -14.05 21.79 -13.34
C GLU A 125 -13.32 21.60 -14.69
N PHE A 126 -12.92 20.36 -14.95
CA PHE A 126 -12.34 19.86 -16.19
C PHE A 126 -13.19 18.70 -16.73
N PRO A 127 -14.26 19.00 -17.49
CA PRO A 127 -15.14 17.98 -18.04
C PRO A 127 -14.42 17.04 -18.99
N GLN A 128 -14.73 15.74 -18.92
CA GLN A 128 -14.16 14.71 -19.78
C GLN A 128 -15.15 14.41 -20.90
N THR A 129 -14.80 14.80 -22.14
CA THR A 129 -15.67 14.57 -23.31
C THR A 129 -14.88 13.89 -24.44
N PRO A 130 -15.17 12.62 -24.76
CA PRO A 130 -16.10 11.72 -24.07
C PRO A 130 -15.63 11.39 -22.64
N PRO A 131 -16.54 10.90 -21.77
CA PRO A 131 -16.17 10.38 -20.45
C PRO A 131 -15.02 9.38 -20.54
N PHE A 132 -14.17 9.35 -19.53
CA PHE A 132 -13.09 8.38 -19.47
C PHE A 132 -13.59 7.07 -18.87
N THR A 133 -13.56 6.01 -19.67
CA THR A 133 -14.01 4.67 -19.29
C THR A 133 -12.89 3.66 -19.46
N CYS A 134 -12.96 2.57 -18.70
CA CYS A 134 -12.02 1.45 -18.78
C CYS A 134 -12.68 0.17 -19.30
N PRO A 135 -11.94 -0.75 -19.95
CA PRO A 135 -12.32 -2.16 -19.96
C PRO A 135 -12.48 -2.66 -18.52
N ASN A 136 -13.52 -3.47 -18.27
CA ASN A 136 -13.76 -4.09 -16.97
C ASN A 136 -14.00 -5.60 -17.14
N PRO A 137 -13.14 -6.49 -16.57
CA PRO A 137 -11.95 -6.15 -15.77
C PRO A 137 -10.84 -5.51 -16.62
N GLY A 138 -9.97 -4.72 -15.98
CA GLY A 138 -8.87 -4.03 -16.64
C GLY A 138 -8.44 -2.74 -15.94
N THR A 139 -7.24 -2.28 -16.30
CA THR A 139 -6.65 -1.03 -15.83
C THR A 139 -6.39 -0.10 -17.01
N CYS A 140 -6.67 1.18 -16.83
CA CYS A 140 -6.35 2.22 -17.79
C CYS A 140 -6.07 3.53 -17.07
N GLU A 141 -5.23 4.35 -17.69
CA GLU A 141 -4.85 5.65 -17.16
C GLU A 141 -5.11 6.78 -18.16
N ARG A 142 -5.30 7.97 -17.61
CA ARG A 142 -5.34 9.22 -18.36
C ARG A 142 -4.51 10.27 -17.62
N TRP A 143 -3.68 10.97 -18.38
CA TRP A 143 -2.92 12.13 -17.90
C TRP A 143 -3.62 13.42 -18.30
N LEU A 144 -3.81 14.30 -17.33
CA LEU A 144 -4.43 15.61 -17.45
C LEU A 144 -3.37 16.69 -17.22
N GLN A 145 -3.42 17.72 -18.05
CA GLN A 145 -2.58 18.91 -17.94
C GLN A 145 -3.38 19.99 -17.23
N VAL A 146 -3.17 20.16 -15.94
CA VAL A 146 -4.01 21.00 -15.07
C VAL A 146 -3.30 22.32 -14.76
N PRO A 147 -3.74 23.45 -15.33
CA PRO A 147 -3.16 24.75 -15.00
C PRO A 147 -3.55 25.17 -13.58
N VAL A 148 -2.57 25.70 -12.84
CA VAL A 148 -2.77 26.36 -11.54
C VAL A 148 -2.65 27.86 -11.76
N ASP A 149 -3.76 28.57 -11.58
CA ASP A 149 -3.85 30.01 -11.69
C ASP A 149 -3.78 30.65 -10.30
N LEU A 150 -2.69 31.35 -10.01
CA LEU A 150 -2.45 31.95 -8.70
C LEU A 150 -3.45 33.05 -8.36
N SER A 151 -4.13 33.61 -9.36
CA SER A 151 -5.17 34.64 -9.15
C SER A 151 -6.45 34.08 -8.52
N LEU A 152 -6.64 32.76 -8.54
CA LEU A 152 -7.78 32.08 -7.90
C LEU A 152 -7.59 31.89 -6.39
N PHE A 153 -6.39 32.12 -5.86
CA PHE A 153 -6.20 32.16 -4.41
C PHE A 153 -6.56 33.55 -3.86
N ASN A 154 -7.54 33.62 -2.96
CA ASN A 154 -7.92 34.90 -2.34
C ASN A 154 -6.84 35.44 -1.39
N HIS A 155 -5.97 34.56 -0.88
CA HIS A 155 -4.93 34.89 0.09
C HIS A 155 -3.57 34.32 -0.31
N ALA A 156 -2.51 35.03 0.09
CA ALA A 156 -1.14 34.54 0.02
C ALA A 156 -0.80 33.68 1.27
N GLY A 157 0.35 33.01 1.27
CA GLY A 157 0.79 32.14 2.35
C GLY A 157 0.40 30.68 2.13
N LEU A 158 0.27 29.89 3.19
CA LEU A 158 -0.03 28.46 3.07
C LEU A 158 -1.49 28.27 2.65
N GLN A 159 -1.72 27.74 1.46
CA GLN A 159 -3.06 27.43 0.92
C GLN A 159 -3.16 25.94 0.59
N GLU A 160 -4.38 25.45 0.38
CA GLU A 160 -4.65 24.06 -0.01
C GLU A 160 -5.11 23.99 -1.47
N LEU A 161 -4.60 22.97 -2.17
CA LEU A 161 -5.13 22.49 -3.42
C LEU A 161 -5.73 21.10 -3.20
N ARG A 162 -6.82 20.78 -3.90
CA ARG A 162 -7.36 19.41 -3.91
C ARG A 162 -7.63 18.93 -5.32
N PHE A 163 -7.28 17.69 -5.58
CA PHE A 163 -7.79 16.94 -6.72
C PHE A 163 -9.08 16.26 -6.32
N ARG A 164 -10.09 16.27 -7.19
CA ARG A 164 -11.28 15.42 -7.08
C ARG A 164 -11.56 14.77 -8.42
N ALA A 165 -11.63 13.44 -8.45
CA ALA A 165 -12.00 12.67 -9.63
C ALA A 165 -13.41 12.10 -9.41
N PHE A 166 -14.40 12.62 -10.13
CA PHE A 166 -15.81 12.21 -10.00
C PHE A 166 -16.13 11.13 -11.02
N GLU A 167 -16.56 10.01 -10.48
CA GLU A 167 -16.96 8.86 -11.27
C GLU A 167 -18.44 8.53 -11.03
N ASP A 168 -19.18 8.35 -12.12
CA ASP A 168 -20.50 7.75 -12.10
C ASP A 168 -20.33 6.22 -12.23
N VAL A 169 -20.75 5.47 -11.21
CA VAL A 169 -20.69 4.00 -11.15
C VAL A 169 -22.10 3.39 -11.24
N PRO A 170 -22.23 2.08 -11.53
CA PRO A 170 -23.53 1.44 -11.73
C PRO A 170 -24.51 1.64 -10.56
N GLY A 171 -25.81 1.68 -10.90
CA GLY A 171 -26.88 1.86 -9.93
C GLY A 171 -27.20 3.33 -9.60
N GLY A 172 -26.61 4.29 -10.32
CA GLY A 172 -26.79 5.73 -10.06
C GLY A 172 -26.06 6.19 -8.81
N ASN A 173 -24.96 5.51 -8.48
CA ASN A 173 -24.07 5.86 -7.38
C ASN A 173 -22.84 6.55 -7.95
N ASN A 174 -22.16 7.31 -7.09
CA ASN A 174 -20.96 8.05 -7.44
C ASN A 174 -19.81 7.63 -6.53
N MET A 175 -18.61 7.65 -7.11
CA MET A 175 -17.32 7.46 -6.44
C MET A 175 -16.48 8.72 -6.63
N ILE A 176 -15.77 9.13 -5.56
CA ILE A 176 -14.85 10.26 -5.63
C ILE A 176 -13.53 9.88 -4.97
N ALA A 177 -12.46 9.84 -5.74
CA ALA A 177 -11.10 9.91 -5.19
C ALA A 177 -10.71 11.37 -5.00
N SER A 178 -10.20 11.71 -3.83
CA SER A 178 -9.78 13.06 -3.52
C SER A 178 -8.43 13.08 -2.83
N LEU A 179 -7.52 13.92 -3.35
CA LEU A 179 -6.23 14.19 -2.77
C LEU A 179 -6.22 15.65 -2.29
N ASP A 180 -5.83 15.91 -1.06
CA ASP A 180 -5.67 17.26 -0.51
C ASP A 180 -4.20 17.48 -0.17
N TRP A 181 -3.62 18.65 -0.45
CA TRP A 181 -2.25 19.01 -0.05
C TRP A 181 -2.05 20.53 -0.06
N GLN A 182 -0.95 21.01 0.54
CA GLN A 182 -0.73 22.43 0.72
C GLN A 182 0.46 22.96 -0.08
N VAL A 183 0.41 24.24 -0.42
CA VAL A 183 1.45 24.99 -1.13
C VAL A 183 1.56 26.40 -0.53
N TYR A 184 2.72 27.03 -0.62
CA TYR A 184 2.84 28.46 -0.31
C TYR A 184 2.56 29.28 -1.56
N VAL A 185 1.65 30.25 -1.46
CA VAL A 185 1.23 31.09 -2.58
C VAL A 185 1.79 32.50 -2.42
N GLU A 186 2.47 32.99 -3.45
CA GLU A 186 2.98 34.36 -3.57
C GLU A 186 2.30 35.07 -4.75
N ASN A 187 1.05 35.51 -4.55
CA ASN A 187 0.25 36.19 -5.58
C ASN A 187 0.04 37.69 -5.29
N GLY A 188 0.67 38.22 -4.25
CA GLY A 188 0.52 39.61 -3.80
C GLY A 188 -0.74 39.92 -3.00
N ALA A 189 -1.60 38.92 -2.73
CA ALA A 189 -2.76 39.07 -1.86
C ALA A 189 -2.35 39.21 -0.38
N THR A 190 -3.34 39.50 0.47
CA THR A 190 -3.10 39.52 1.93
C THR A 190 -2.76 38.10 2.38
N ARG A 191 -1.79 37.96 3.28
CA ARG A 191 -1.43 36.64 3.80
C ARG A 191 -2.46 36.15 4.81
N MET A 192 -3.01 34.95 4.58
CA MET A 192 -3.85 34.23 5.53
C MET A 192 -3.66 32.73 5.33
N ASP A 193 -2.94 32.09 6.25
CA ASP A 193 -2.58 30.68 6.11
C ASP A 193 -3.78 29.75 6.45
N GLN A 194 -4.08 28.79 5.59
CA GLN A 194 -4.93 27.65 5.88
C GLN A 194 -4.17 26.66 6.78
N THR A 195 -4.56 26.61 8.05
CA THR A 195 -3.89 25.79 9.08
C THR A 195 -4.73 24.60 9.54
N ARG A 196 -6.03 24.58 9.20
CA ARG A 196 -6.92 23.48 9.57
C ARG A 196 -6.71 22.30 8.63
N LEU A 197 -6.36 21.14 9.20
CA LEU A 197 -6.09 19.90 8.43
C LEU A 197 -5.06 20.11 7.30
N ALA A 198 -4.05 20.95 7.56
CA ALA A 198 -3.06 21.41 6.59
C ALA A 198 -1.94 20.37 6.37
N PHE A 199 -2.32 19.18 5.92
CA PHE A 199 -1.42 18.10 5.53
C PHE A 199 -2.04 17.23 4.41
N PRO A 200 -1.22 16.38 3.74
CA PRO A 200 -1.70 15.49 2.69
C PRO A 200 -2.74 14.48 3.15
N ARG A 201 -3.84 14.37 2.40
CA ARG A 201 -4.96 13.45 2.70
C ARG A 201 -5.44 12.76 1.45
N GLY A 202 -5.50 11.43 1.50
CA GLY A 202 -6.13 10.61 0.47
C GLY A 202 -7.49 10.15 0.97
N LYS A 203 -8.55 10.53 0.25
CA LYS A 203 -9.93 10.30 0.66
C LYS A 203 -10.69 9.54 -0.42
N GLY A 204 -11.47 8.58 0.03
CA GLY A 204 -12.41 7.82 -0.79
C GLY A 204 -13.83 8.14 -0.37
N TRP A 205 -14.65 8.56 -1.33
CA TRP A 205 -16.07 8.80 -1.11
C TRP A 205 -16.91 7.86 -1.95
N TYR A 206 -18.01 7.40 -1.35
CA TYR A 206 -19.04 6.63 -2.04
C TYR A 206 -20.45 7.09 -1.65
N THR A 207 -21.39 7.01 -2.59
CA THR A 207 -22.79 7.36 -2.35
C THR A 207 -23.40 6.54 -1.20
N GLY A 208 -23.79 7.24 -0.14
CA GLY A 208 -24.38 6.68 1.06
C GLY A 208 -23.38 6.23 2.13
N SER A 209 -22.07 6.29 1.86
CA SER A 209 -21.00 5.93 2.80
C SER A 209 -20.19 7.13 3.29
N GLY A 210 -20.26 8.26 2.56
CA GLY A 210 -19.48 9.44 2.89
C GLY A 210 -17.99 9.26 2.62
N TYR A 211 -17.15 10.09 3.24
CA TYR A 211 -15.70 10.03 3.11
C TYR A 211 -15.07 9.07 4.11
N CYS A 212 -14.12 8.27 3.62
CA CYS A 212 -13.12 7.58 4.43
C CYS A 212 -11.75 8.22 4.16
N GLU A 213 -10.91 8.45 5.18
CA GLU A 213 -9.71 9.30 5.08
C GLU A 213 -8.45 8.62 5.62
N ALA A 214 -7.38 8.64 4.81
CA ALA A 214 -6.02 8.38 5.24
C ALA A 214 -5.18 9.67 5.18
N GLY A 215 -4.46 9.99 6.27
CA GLY A 215 -3.71 11.23 6.42
C GLY A 215 -2.23 11.02 6.72
N TYR A 216 -1.39 11.81 6.05
CA TYR A 216 0.04 11.94 6.35
C TYR A 216 0.25 13.28 7.05
N THR A 217 0.37 13.30 8.39
CA THR A 217 0.47 14.56 9.17
C THR A 217 1.90 15.01 9.43
N GLY A 218 2.89 14.14 9.22
CA GLY A 218 4.32 14.40 9.44
C GLY A 218 4.99 15.25 8.36
N VAL A 219 4.36 16.36 7.97
CA VAL A 219 4.79 17.25 6.88
C VAL A 219 6.09 18.00 7.17
N PRO A 220 6.91 18.36 6.16
CA PRO A 220 6.67 18.17 4.71
C PRO A 220 6.91 16.73 4.22
N LEU A 221 6.45 16.43 3.01
CA LEU A 221 6.74 15.14 2.35
C LEU A 221 8.24 14.99 2.02
N PRO A 222 8.79 13.75 2.00
CA PRO A 222 10.21 13.50 1.75
C PRO A 222 10.58 13.73 0.27
N LYS A 223 11.17 14.91 -0.03
CA LYS A 223 11.62 15.30 -1.38
C LYS A 223 13.05 14.87 -1.70
N ALA A 224 13.83 14.51 -0.69
CA ALA A 224 15.21 14.05 -0.84
C ALA A 224 15.28 12.56 -0.50
N PRO A 225 16.24 11.81 -1.10
CA PRO A 225 16.46 10.42 -0.74
C PRO A 225 16.69 10.23 0.76
N LEU A 226 15.98 9.26 1.33
CA LEU A 226 16.02 8.90 2.73
C LEU A 226 17.13 7.86 3.01
N SER A 227 17.69 7.92 4.21
CA SER A 227 18.60 6.90 4.74
C SER A 227 18.50 6.87 6.27
N GLY A 228 18.67 5.68 6.86
CA GLY A 228 18.47 5.44 8.29
C GLY A 228 16.99 5.36 8.67
N VAL A 229 16.64 5.71 9.92
CA VAL A 229 15.26 5.63 10.38
C VAL A 229 14.48 6.89 10.01
N TRP A 230 13.50 6.73 9.14
CA TRP A 230 12.47 7.72 8.84
C TRP A 230 11.21 7.42 9.65
N SER A 231 10.56 8.42 10.23
CA SER A 231 9.37 8.23 11.07
C SER A 231 8.24 9.16 10.64
N PRO A 232 7.51 8.83 9.56
CA PRO A 232 6.34 9.59 9.16
C PRO A 232 5.26 9.54 10.24
N ARG A 233 4.59 10.67 10.46
CA ARG A 233 3.41 10.76 11.33
C ARG A 233 2.15 10.60 10.49
N LEU A 234 1.32 9.64 10.88
CA LEU A 234 0.19 9.14 10.07
C LEU A 234 -1.08 9.09 10.93
N ARG A 235 -2.25 9.10 10.28
CA ARG A 235 -3.56 8.91 10.93
C ARG A 235 -4.59 8.31 9.95
N MET A 236 -5.49 7.48 10.46
CA MET A 236 -6.65 6.94 9.74
C MET A 236 -7.84 7.07 10.69
N ILE A 237 -8.57 8.17 10.58
CA ILE A 237 -9.59 8.57 11.55
C ILE A 237 -10.88 8.97 10.82
N ASP A 238 -11.98 9.02 11.54
CA ASP A 238 -13.24 9.58 11.05
C ASP A 238 -13.03 10.97 10.43
N HIS A 239 -13.57 11.16 9.23
CA HIS A 239 -13.51 12.44 8.50
C HIS A 239 -14.33 13.51 9.21
N GLY A 240 -15.44 13.13 9.85
CA GLY A 240 -16.21 13.96 10.76
C GLY A 240 -17.40 14.71 10.14
N ALA A 241 -17.89 14.35 8.95
CA ALA A 241 -19.21 14.80 8.50
C ALA A 241 -20.33 13.89 9.06
N ILE A 242 -21.54 14.43 9.18
CA ILE A 242 -22.65 13.75 9.88
C ILE A 242 -23.09 12.42 9.24
N ASP A 243 -22.84 12.27 7.93
CA ASP A 243 -23.24 11.10 7.14
C ASP A 243 -22.03 10.21 6.75
N ASP A 244 -20.84 10.51 7.27
CA ASP A 244 -19.67 9.67 7.06
C ASP A 244 -19.77 8.42 7.94
N LEU A 245 -19.44 7.26 7.34
CA LEU A 245 -19.27 6.05 8.11
C LEU A 245 -17.95 6.09 8.90
N PRO A 246 -17.92 5.53 10.12
CA PRO A 246 -16.70 5.49 10.90
C PRO A 246 -15.65 4.57 10.25
N VAL A 247 -14.38 4.86 10.47
CA VAL A 247 -13.28 3.97 10.09
C VAL A 247 -13.38 2.68 10.91
N THR A 248 -13.53 1.54 10.23
CA THR A 248 -13.66 0.21 10.82
C THR A 248 -12.37 -0.59 10.78
N ALA A 249 -11.44 -0.25 9.90
CA ALA A 249 -10.10 -0.82 9.86
C ALA A 249 -9.09 0.12 9.19
N TYR A 250 -7.82 -0.16 9.37
CA TYR A 250 -6.73 0.58 8.73
C TYR A 250 -5.58 -0.33 8.35
N SER A 251 -4.82 0.07 7.33
CA SER A 251 -3.59 -0.60 6.92
C SER A 251 -2.52 0.40 6.47
N VAL A 252 -1.28 0.19 6.91
CA VAL A 252 -0.07 0.92 6.52
C VAL A 252 0.93 -0.09 5.99
N ARG A 253 1.30 0.04 4.71
CA ARG A 253 2.17 -0.92 4.02
C ARG A 253 3.26 -0.21 3.24
N LEU A 254 4.38 -0.89 3.07
CA LEU A 254 5.48 -0.45 2.23
C LEU A 254 5.54 -1.32 0.98
N ASP A 255 5.60 -0.67 -0.19
CA ASP A 255 5.71 -1.29 -1.51
C ASP A 255 4.69 -2.39 -1.84
N PRO A 256 3.39 -2.25 -1.50
CA PRO A 256 2.41 -3.20 -2.00
C PRO A 256 2.28 -3.11 -3.53
N ASP A 257 2.08 -4.25 -4.16
CA ASP A 257 1.58 -4.38 -5.52
C ASP A 257 0.43 -5.38 -5.55
N PHE A 258 -0.76 -4.85 -5.22
CA PHE A 258 -1.99 -5.64 -5.16
C PHE A 258 -2.45 -6.18 -6.52
N HIS A 259 -1.79 -5.78 -7.61
CA HIS A 259 -2.10 -6.19 -8.97
C HIS A 259 -1.05 -7.15 -9.55
N ALA A 260 0.01 -7.45 -8.79
CA ALA A 260 0.94 -8.51 -9.15
C ALA A 260 0.20 -9.85 -9.17
N ASP A 261 0.67 -10.77 -10.02
CA ASP A 261 0.25 -12.16 -10.02
C ASP A 261 1.49 -13.05 -9.78
N PRO A 262 1.65 -13.64 -8.58
CA PRO A 262 0.74 -13.55 -7.43
C PRO A 262 0.74 -12.16 -6.76
N MET A 263 -0.35 -11.84 -6.04
CA MET A 263 -0.53 -10.56 -5.35
C MET A 263 0.61 -10.29 -4.36
N ASN A 264 1.25 -9.12 -4.47
CA ASN A 264 2.28 -8.70 -3.54
C ASN A 264 1.69 -7.71 -2.53
N GLU A 265 1.58 -8.15 -1.29
CA GLU A 265 1.02 -7.34 -0.20
C GLU A 265 1.96 -6.25 0.33
N GLY A 266 3.22 -6.26 -0.09
CA GLY A 266 4.27 -5.41 0.46
C GLY A 266 4.61 -5.78 1.91
N THR A 267 5.40 -4.92 2.57
CA THR A 267 5.69 -5.06 4.00
C THR A 267 4.59 -4.39 4.83
N VAL A 268 3.93 -5.14 5.71
CA VAL A 268 2.95 -4.59 6.64
C VAL A 268 3.67 -3.84 7.76
N LEU A 269 3.47 -2.53 7.83
CA LEU A 269 4.01 -1.71 8.92
C LEU A 269 3.02 -1.63 10.07
N ARG A 270 1.73 -1.44 9.78
CA ARG A 270 0.63 -1.43 10.75
C ARG A 270 -0.63 -1.96 10.07
N ASP A 271 -1.43 -2.74 10.78
CA ASP A 271 -2.75 -3.21 10.33
C ASP A 271 -3.63 -3.41 11.57
N GLY A 272 -4.92 -3.14 11.46
CA GLY A 272 -5.81 -3.25 12.62
C GLY A 272 -7.23 -2.79 12.40
N LEU A 273 -8.06 -3.05 13.42
CA LEU A 273 -9.46 -2.63 13.47
C LEU A 273 -9.60 -1.24 14.10
N GLY A 274 -10.65 -0.53 13.70
CA GLY A 274 -10.99 0.81 14.15
C GLY A 274 -10.11 1.89 13.54
N GLU A 275 -10.01 3.02 14.24
CA GLU A 275 -9.16 4.13 13.85
C GLU A 275 -7.69 3.89 14.19
N PHE A 276 -6.81 4.48 13.39
CA PHE A 276 -5.41 4.68 13.73
C PHE A 276 -5.20 6.12 14.20
N PRO A 277 -4.94 6.33 15.51
CA PRO A 277 -4.72 7.67 16.04
C PRO A 277 -3.45 8.27 15.43
N GLU A 278 -3.33 9.59 15.51
CA GLU A 278 -2.14 10.27 15.01
C GLU A 278 -0.88 9.80 15.75
N GLN A 279 0.01 9.11 15.03
CA GLN A 279 1.24 8.57 15.61
C GLN A 279 2.36 8.37 14.58
N ASP A 280 3.59 8.30 15.08
CA ASP A 280 4.78 8.07 14.26
C ASP A 280 4.92 6.57 13.93
N VAL A 281 5.22 6.26 12.66
CA VAL A 281 5.50 4.91 12.18
C VAL A 281 6.96 4.84 11.75
N PRO A 282 7.89 4.36 12.60
CA PRO A 282 9.29 4.27 12.23
C PRO A 282 9.52 3.21 11.14
N ILE A 283 10.30 3.57 10.13
CA ILE A 283 10.71 2.76 8.99
C ILE A 283 12.24 2.89 8.90
N ASP A 284 12.96 1.78 9.06
CA ASP A 284 14.39 1.77 8.81
C ASP A 284 14.65 1.67 7.30
N THR A 285 14.83 2.82 6.65
CA THR A 285 15.04 2.89 5.21
C THR A 285 16.42 2.40 4.81
N SER A 286 17.33 2.13 5.76
CA SER A 286 18.63 1.50 5.48
C SER A 286 18.51 0.03 5.09
N LEU A 287 17.39 -0.61 5.41
CA LEU A 287 17.06 -1.97 5.04
C LEU A 287 16.41 -2.07 3.66
N LEU A 288 16.05 -0.94 3.06
CA LEU A 288 15.44 -0.88 1.72
C LEU A 288 16.53 -0.77 0.66
N PRO A 289 16.37 -1.44 -0.51
CA PRO A 289 17.19 -1.18 -1.68
C PRO A 289 17.24 0.31 -2.01
N ASP A 290 18.34 0.78 -2.62
CA ASP A 290 18.37 2.16 -3.15
C ASP A 290 17.42 2.27 -4.35
N GLY A 291 16.49 3.21 -4.32
CA GLY A 291 15.52 3.37 -5.40
C GLY A 291 14.24 4.06 -4.99
N GLN A 292 13.20 3.91 -5.82
CA GLN A 292 11.86 4.37 -5.51
C GLN A 292 11.10 3.34 -4.66
N HIS A 293 10.40 3.85 -3.67
CA HIS A 293 9.52 3.12 -2.77
C HIS A 293 8.19 3.86 -2.61
N ARG A 294 7.19 3.18 -2.08
CA ARG A 294 5.83 3.69 -1.88
C ARG A 294 5.33 3.35 -0.49
N LEU A 295 4.98 4.38 0.28
CA LEU A 295 4.22 4.23 1.52
C LEU A 295 2.73 4.26 1.19
N PHE A 296 2.04 3.16 1.47
CA PHE A 296 0.61 2.98 1.25
C PHE A 296 -0.15 3.09 2.57
N LEU A 297 -1.15 3.98 2.62
CA LEU A 297 -2.04 4.18 3.75
C LEU A 297 -3.48 3.91 3.30
N ARG A 298 -4.23 3.12 4.06
CA ARG A 298 -5.65 2.85 3.81
C ARG A 298 -6.45 2.97 5.08
N ALA A 299 -7.55 3.68 5.00
CA ALA A 299 -8.65 3.63 5.96
C ALA A 299 -9.83 2.94 5.30
N ASP A 300 -10.42 1.96 5.98
CA ASP A 300 -11.61 1.22 5.53
C ASP A 300 -12.82 1.64 6.36
N CYS A 301 -13.93 1.86 5.69
CA CYS A 301 -15.21 2.23 6.29
C CYS A 301 -16.27 1.25 5.77
N ASP A 302 -16.57 0.21 6.56
CA ASP A 302 -17.50 -0.84 6.16
C ASP A 302 -18.94 -0.32 6.03
N ASP A 303 -19.55 -0.61 4.89
CA ASP A 303 -20.91 -0.22 4.57
C ASP A 303 -21.91 -1.33 4.90
N PRO A 304 -23.08 -0.99 5.47
CA PRO A 304 -24.15 -1.96 5.73
C PRO A 304 -24.63 -2.76 4.51
N ARG A 305 -24.32 -2.32 3.29
CA ARG A 305 -24.58 -3.05 2.03
C ARG A 305 -23.63 -4.23 1.80
N GLY A 306 -22.67 -4.48 2.69
CA GLY A 306 -21.71 -5.59 2.58
C GLY A 306 -20.50 -5.29 1.70
N SER A 307 -20.23 -4.00 1.47
CA SER A 307 -19.06 -3.49 0.76
C SER A 307 -18.28 -2.54 1.67
N SER A 308 -17.01 -2.32 1.40
CA SER A 308 -16.15 -1.43 2.17
C SER A 308 -15.75 -0.24 1.28
N ASN A 309 -16.03 0.98 1.74
CA ASN A 309 -15.49 2.20 1.15
C ASN A 309 -14.10 2.45 1.75
N SER A 310 -13.08 2.65 0.92
CA SER A 310 -11.74 2.94 1.43
C SER A 310 -11.18 4.24 0.89
N GLY A 311 -10.59 5.03 1.78
CA GLY A 311 -9.75 6.16 1.45
C GLY A 311 -8.29 5.76 1.51
N VAL A 312 -7.59 5.92 0.39
CA VAL A 312 -6.18 5.53 0.27
C VAL A 312 -5.33 6.75 -0.03
N LEU A 313 -4.16 6.82 0.60
CA LEU A 313 -3.08 7.74 0.28
C LEU A 313 -1.80 6.95 0.01
N VAL A 314 -1.17 7.16 -1.13
CA VAL A 314 0.12 6.60 -1.48
C VAL A 314 1.13 7.74 -1.64
N VAL A 315 2.23 7.66 -0.91
CA VAL A 315 3.33 8.62 -0.96
C VAL A 315 4.56 7.90 -1.50
N ASN A 316 5.05 8.31 -2.68
CA ASN A 316 6.33 7.82 -3.17
C ASN A 316 7.48 8.52 -2.43
N PHE A 317 8.54 7.78 -2.20
CA PHE A 317 9.79 8.33 -1.67
C PHE A 317 10.98 7.60 -2.31
N THR A 318 12.18 8.14 -2.12
CA THR A 318 13.42 7.50 -2.59
C THR A 318 14.34 7.19 -1.43
N THR A 319 15.18 6.17 -1.60
CA THR A 319 16.21 5.75 -0.65
C THR A 319 17.58 5.84 -1.28
N ALA A 320 18.57 6.24 -0.48
CA ALA A 320 19.97 6.27 -0.90
C ALA A 320 20.89 6.00 0.31
N ASN A 321 21.21 4.73 0.53
CA ASN A 321 21.97 4.21 1.66
C ASN A 321 23.47 4.09 1.39
N GLY A 322 23.92 4.45 0.19
CA GLY A 322 25.33 4.38 -0.18
C GLY A 322 25.81 2.95 -0.44
N SER A 323 24.88 1.99 -0.58
CA SER A 323 25.19 0.71 -1.19
C SER A 323 25.71 0.96 -2.60
N THR A 324 26.95 0.59 -2.87
CA THR A 324 27.44 0.57 -4.25
C THR A 324 26.54 -0.39 -5.02
N PRO A 325 25.86 0.03 -6.11
CA PRO A 325 24.99 -0.88 -6.83
C PRO A 325 25.84 -2.07 -7.26
N THR A 326 25.45 -3.27 -6.84
CA THR A 326 26.03 -4.50 -7.37
C THR A 326 25.52 -4.60 -8.79
N ALA A 327 26.25 -4.00 -9.72
CA ALA A 327 25.99 -4.15 -11.14
C ALA A 327 26.08 -5.64 -11.46
N SER A 328 24.93 -6.27 -11.72
CA SER A 328 24.88 -7.55 -12.41
C SER A 328 25.44 -7.31 -13.81
N ALA A 329 26.72 -7.63 -13.99
CA ALA A 329 27.43 -7.42 -15.22
C ALA A 329 27.06 -8.53 -16.23
N THR A 330 26.19 -8.18 -17.18
CA THR A 330 26.21 -8.82 -18.51
C THR A 330 27.49 -8.36 -19.23
N PRO A 331 28.41 -9.25 -19.66
CA PRO A 331 29.63 -8.83 -20.32
C PRO A 331 29.38 -8.64 -21.82
N ALA A 332 29.44 -7.39 -22.31
CA ALA A 332 29.85 -7.11 -23.70
C ALA A 332 30.12 -5.61 -23.89
N GLY A 333 31.35 -5.27 -24.31
CA GLY A 333 31.66 -3.96 -24.90
C GLY A 333 32.89 -3.29 -24.31
N THR A 334 34.06 -3.64 -24.83
CA THR A 334 35.35 -2.99 -24.62
C THR A 334 35.29 -1.47 -24.86
N PRO A 335 35.71 -0.60 -23.90
CA PRO A 335 36.03 0.77 -24.20
C PRO A 335 37.54 0.98 -24.32
N THR A 336 37.91 1.63 -25.42
CA THR A 336 39.25 2.10 -25.76
C THR A 336 39.63 3.30 -24.87
N THR A 337 40.89 3.33 -24.45
CA THR A 337 41.50 4.23 -23.46
C THR A 337 41.70 5.70 -23.92
N THR A 338 41.73 6.61 -22.93
CA THR A 338 42.66 7.78 -22.76
C THR A 338 42.12 9.19 -23.09
N PRO A 339 42.53 10.31 -22.43
CA PRO A 339 43.17 10.51 -21.12
C PRO A 339 42.44 11.46 -20.12
N THR A 340 42.80 11.23 -18.86
CA THR A 340 42.84 12.07 -17.65
C THR A 340 42.97 13.59 -17.81
N ALA A 341 42.11 14.32 -17.10
CA ALA A 341 42.41 15.67 -16.58
C ALA A 341 42.27 15.66 -15.05
N THR A 342 43.38 15.94 -14.37
CA THR A 342 43.51 16.04 -12.92
C THR A 342 42.97 17.39 -12.44
N ALA A 343 41.97 17.38 -11.55
CA ALA A 343 41.55 18.55 -10.80
C ALA A 343 41.72 18.30 -9.29
N THR A 344 42.54 19.13 -8.67
CA THR A 344 42.90 19.17 -7.25
C THR A 344 41.72 19.70 -6.40
N PRO A 345 41.33 19.08 -5.27
CA PRO A 345 40.39 19.70 -4.35
C PRO A 345 41.09 20.72 -3.44
N ALA A 346 40.61 21.96 -3.46
CA ALA A 346 40.97 22.98 -2.49
C ALA A 346 40.13 22.79 -1.21
N THR A 347 40.83 22.71 -0.08
CA THR A 347 40.28 22.62 1.28
C THR A 347 39.77 23.99 1.72
N ALA A 348 38.52 24.09 2.17
CA ALA A 348 38.01 25.24 2.89
C ALA A 348 37.35 24.77 4.19
N THR A 349 38.10 24.88 5.29
CA THR A 349 37.64 24.70 6.66
C THR A 349 36.99 26.00 7.13
N ALA A 350 35.71 25.96 7.49
CA ALA A 350 35.06 27.04 8.23
C ALA A 350 34.46 26.47 9.53
N THR A 351 35.08 26.85 10.64
CA THR A 351 34.57 26.65 12.00
C THR A 351 33.83 27.90 12.42
N PRO A 352 32.56 27.79 12.87
CA PRO A 352 32.04 28.76 13.82
C PRO A 352 31.72 28.10 15.17
N THR A 353 32.46 28.56 16.18
CA THR A 353 32.13 28.42 17.60
C THR A 353 31.12 29.50 17.97
N ALA A 354 30.02 29.14 18.62
CA ALA A 354 29.29 30.05 19.51
C ALA A 354 28.57 29.28 20.62
N THR A 355 28.94 29.64 21.84
CA THR A 355 28.40 29.21 23.13
C THR A 355 27.19 30.06 23.51
N ALA A 356 26.14 29.46 24.08
CA ALA A 356 25.29 30.12 25.10
C ALA A 356 24.55 29.09 25.96
N THR A 357 24.66 29.27 27.28
CA THR A 357 23.99 28.53 28.36
C THR A 357 23.00 29.46 29.06
N ALA A 358 21.79 28.95 29.38
CA ALA A 358 20.97 29.24 30.57
C ALA A 358 19.72 28.35 30.47
N THR A 359 19.48 27.31 31.29
CA THR A 359 19.04 27.28 32.70
C THR A 359 17.75 28.08 32.98
N GLY A 360 16.65 27.35 33.14
CA GLY A 360 15.38 27.84 33.67
C GLY A 360 14.54 26.67 34.16
N THR A 361 14.69 26.32 35.45
CA THR A 361 13.82 25.40 36.19
C THR A 361 12.79 26.21 36.96
N ALA A 362 11.51 25.85 36.87
CA ALA A 362 10.54 26.12 37.92
C ALA A 362 9.41 25.08 37.88
N THR A 363 9.16 24.52 39.06
CA THR A 363 8.17 23.50 39.43
C THR A 363 6.98 24.16 40.13
N ALA A 364 5.76 23.68 39.89
CA ALA A 364 4.64 23.56 40.85
C ALA A 364 3.53 22.74 40.15
N THR A 365 3.28 21.48 40.50
CA THR A 365 2.41 20.99 41.60
C THR A 365 0.97 21.47 41.48
N GLN A 366 0.07 20.60 40.99
CA GLN A 366 -1.29 20.50 41.53
C GLN A 366 -1.64 19.03 41.76
N THR A 367 -1.99 18.77 43.02
CA THR A 367 -2.57 17.55 43.56
C THR A 367 -4.07 17.78 43.65
N SER A 368 -4.89 16.85 43.18
CA SER A 368 -6.21 16.63 43.79
C SER A 368 -6.57 15.14 43.73
N THR A 369 -7.23 14.73 44.80
CA THR A 369 -7.30 13.39 45.36
C THR A 369 -8.61 12.70 44.99
N ALA A 370 -8.56 11.37 45.01
CA ALA A 370 -9.57 10.35 44.73
C ALA A 370 -11.01 10.58 45.28
N THR A 371 -11.96 9.87 44.67
CA THR A 371 -13.08 9.26 45.39
C THR A 371 -13.42 7.88 44.77
N PRO A 372 -13.18 6.77 45.47
CA PRO A 372 -13.82 5.49 45.16
C PRO A 372 -15.17 5.38 45.87
N THR A 373 -16.17 4.82 45.20
CA THR A 373 -17.44 4.43 45.83
C THR A 373 -17.59 2.90 45.78
N PRO A 374 -17.76 2.20 46.92
CA PRO A 374 -18.01 0.77 46.94
C PRO A 374 -19.51 0.39 47.11
N SER A 375 -19.92 -0.66 46.37
CA SER A 375 -20.79 -1.83 46.74
C SER A 375 -22.24 -1.61 47.25
N PRO A 376 -23.11 -2.65 47.45
CA PRO A 376 -23.17 -4.06 46.98
C PRO A 376 -24.50 -4.37 46.21
N SER A 377 -24.75 -5.53 45.61
CA SER A 377 -25.33 -6.72 46.28
C SER A 377 -25.67 -7.76 45.21
N GLY A 378 -25.32 -9.03 45.48
CA GLY A 378 -25.53 -10.14 44.56
C GLY A 378 -26.95 -10.68 44.51
N THR A 379 -27.19 -11.57 43.56
CA THR A 379 -28.09 -12.69 43.74
C THR A 379 -27.53 -13.88 42.95
N ALA A 380 -27.08 -14.90 43.67
CA ALA A 380 -26.77 -16.20 43.11
C ALA A 380 -28.10 -16.94 42.89
N THR A 381 -28.29 -17.52 41.71
CA THR A 381 -29.32 -18.54 41.48
C THR A 381 -28.66 -19.75 40.84
N ALA A 382 -28.68 -20.86 41.57
CA ALA A 382 -28.23 -22.17 41.09
C ALA A 382 -29.33 -22.87 40.27
N THR A 383 -28.90 -23.44 39.15
CA THR A 383 -29.19 -24.75 38.48
C THR A 383 -30.46 -25.53 38.85
N PRO A 384 -31.19 -26.12 37.87
CA PRO A 384 -30.94 -27.51 37.42
C PRO A 384 -30.97 -27.72 35.88
N THR A 385 -29.96 -28.36 35.28
CA THR A 385 -29.92 -29.77 34.79
C THR A 385 -30.20 -29.93 33.28
N PRO A 386 -29.21 -30.34 32.46
CA PRO A 386 -29.48 -30.83 31.11
C PRO A 386 -29.99 -32.28 31.15
N THR A 387 -31.17 -32.49 30.57
CA THR A 387 -31.72 -33.83 30.32
C THR A 387 -31.04 -34.42 29.08
N ALA A 388 -30.29 -35.50 29.26
CA ALA A 388 -29.86 -36.36 28.16
C ALA A 388 -31.05 -37.20 27.66
N THR A 389 -31.41 -37.05 26.39
CA THR A 389 -32.30 -38.00 25.70
C THR A 389 -31.47 -38.72 24.65
N ALA A 390 -31.15 -39.99 24.94
CA ALA A 390 -30.67 -40.95 23.96
C ALA A 390 -31.87 -41.60 23.26
N THR A 391 -31.83 -41.67 21.93
CA THR A 391 -32.66 -42.60 21.16
C THR A 391 -31.78 -43.22 20.07
N PRO A 392 -31.35 -44.49 20.22
CA PRO A 392 -30.84 -45.27 19.10
C PRO A 392 -31.99 -45.97 18.38
N THR A 393 -32.07 -45.82 17.06
CA THR A 393 -32.85 -46.72 16.20
C THR A 393 -32.01 -47.12 15.00
N ALA A 394 -31.91 -48.42 14.78
CA ALA A 394 -31.06 -49.08 13.82
C ALA A 394 -31.59 -49.06 12.37
N ALA A 395 -30.63 -49.07 11.43
CA ALA A 395 -30.51 -49.80 10.15
C ALA A 395 -31.69 -49.80 9.14
N PRO A 396 -31.36 -49.70 7.84
CA PRO A 396 -30.97 -50.92 7.12
C PRO A 396 -29.70 -50.80 6.25
N THR A 397 -28.99 -51.91 6.26
CA THR A 397 -28.21 -52.56 5.21
C THR A 397 -28.34 -52.01 3.79
N GLU A 398 -27.21 -51.62 3.19
CA GLU A 398 -26.96 -51.85 1.75
C GLU A 398 -25.62 -52.55 1.55
N THR A 399 -25.68 -53.56 0.68
CA THR A 399 -24.64 -54.49 0.30
C THR A 399 -23.94 -53.94 -0.94
N ALA A 400 -22.63 -53.69 -0.86
CA ALA A 400 -21.80 -53.52 -2.04
C ALA A 400 -20.71 -54.60 -2.06
N THR A 401 -20.92 -55.59 -2.91
CA THR A 401 -19.94 -56.62 -3.27
C THR A 401 -18.95 -56.00 -4.27
N SER A 402 -17.67 -55.88 -3.90
CA SER A 402 -16.60 -55.68 -4.88
C SER A 402 -15.69 -56.93 -4.92
N THR A 403 -15.67 -57.53 -6.09
CA THR A 403 -14.97 -58.75 -6.45
C THR A 403 -13.49 -58.43 -6.69
N ALA A 404 -12.58 -59.12 -5.99
CA ALA A 404 -11.17 -59.14 -6.34
C ALA A 404 -10.97 -59.93 -7.65
N THR A 405 -10.38 -59.30 -8.67
CA THR A 405 -9.87 -60.00 -9.85
C THR A 405 -8.39 -59.68 -10.03
N ALA A 406 -7.60 -60.74 -10.19
CA ALA A 406 -6.15 -60.72 -10.20
C ALA A 406 -5.53 -60.18 -11.51
N THR A 407 -4.32 -59.67 -11.33
CA THR A 407 -3.24 -59.32 -12.27
C THR A 407 -3.03 -60.29 -13.44
N PRO A 408 -2.73 -59.75 -14.63
CA PRO A 408 -1.53 -60.17 -15.37
C PRO A 408 -0.69 -58.95 -15.80
N THR A 409 0.56 -58.88 -15.36
CA THR A 409 1.80 -59.24 -16.09
C THR A 409 2.37 -58.09 -16.94
N ALA A 410 3.61 -57.74 -16.62
CA ALA A 410 4.43 -56.72 -17.27
C ALA A 410 4.50 -56.86 -18.80
N SER A 411 4.36 -55.74 -19.49
CA SER A 411 4.71 -55.59 -20.91
C SER A 411 5.59 -54.34 -21.08
N ALA A 412 6.64 -54.52 -21.86
CA ALA A 412 7.83 -53.67 -21.92
C ALA A 412 7.60 -52.23 -22.44
N THR A 413 8.37 -51.34 -21.82
CA THR A 413 8.94 -50.06 -22.26
C THR A 413 8.67 -49.63 -23.71
N PRO A 414 8.00 -48.46 -23.93
CA PRO A 414 8.38 -47.56 -25.00
C PRO A 414 9.51 -46.64 -24.50
N THR A 415 10.65 -46.75 -25.18
CA THR A 415 11.82 -45.90 -25.03
C THR A 415 11.40 -44.44 -25.26
N SER A 416 11.47 -43.60 -24.22
CA SER A 416 11.40 -42.15 -24.39
C SER A 416 12.63 -41.71 -25.19
N THR A 417 12.34 -41.08 -26.32
CA THR A 417 13.34 -40.43 -27.18
C THR A 417 14.07 -39.38 -26.36
N ALA A 418 15.36 -39.59 -26.11
CA ALA A 418 16.22 -38.59 -25.49
C ALA A 418 16.22 -37.32 -26.37
N SER A 419 15.79 -36.21 -25.77
CA SER A 419 15.82 -34.85 -26.30
C SER A 419 16.20 -33.91 -25.16
N PRO A 420 16.90 -32.81 -25.48
CA PRO A 420 18.31 -32.61 -25.15
C PRO A 420 18.56 -32.48 -23.63
N THR A 421 19.72 -32.99 -23.19
CA THR A 421 20.39 -32.76 -21.89
C THR A 421 19.47 -32.48 -20.69
N PRO A 422 19.23 -33.45 -19.78
CA PRO A 422 18.54 -33.16 -18.53
C PRO A 422 19.28 -32.04 -17.82
N GLY A 423 18.55 -31.00 -17.41
CA GLY A 423 19.01 -30.19 -16.29
C GLY A 423 19.26 -31.09 -15.07
N ALA A 424 19.90 -30.55 -14.04
CA ALA A 424 19.82 -31.20 -12.74
C ALA A 424 18.32 -31.35 -12.37
N ASP A 425 18.01 -32.46 -11.71
CA ASP A 425 16.71 -32.83 -11.16
C ASP A 425 17.05 -33.34 -9.76
N SER A 426 17.01 -32.41 -8.81
CA SER A 426 17.60 -32.51 -7.48
C SER A 426 16.74 -33.36 -6.54
N ASP A 427 15.44 -33.42 -6.78
CA ASP A 427 14.48 -34.19 -5.98
C ASP A 427 14.03 -35.51 -6.66
N GLY A 428 14.31 -35.67 -7.96
CA GLY A 428 14.09 -36.89 -8.73
C GLY A 428 12.64 -37.10 -9.18
N ASP A 429 11.85 -36.03 -9.26
CA ASP A 429 10.41 -36.08 -9.55
C ASP A 429 10.10 -36.13 -11.07
N GLY A 430 11.12 -35.87 -11.90
CA GLY A 430 11.05 -35.85 -13.36
C GLY A 430 10.88 -34.45 -13.98
N VAL A 431 10.89 -33.39 -13.18
CA VAL A 431 10.91 -31.98 -13.58
C VAL A 431 12.33 -31.42 -13.37
N PRO A 432 13.00 -30.86 -14.40
CA PRO A 432 14.33 -30.29 -14.21
C PRO A 432 14.31 -29.04 -13.30
N ASP A 433 15.30 -28.89 -12.41
CA ASP A 433 15.46 -27.80 -11.41
C ASP A 433 15.21 -26.38 -11.96
N LEU A 434 15.47 -26.16 -13.25
CA LEU A 434 15.29 -24.85 -13.90
C LEU A 434 13.81 -24.46 -14.10
N VAL A 435 12.93 -25.47 -14.16
CA VAL A 435 11.49 -25.31 -14.39
C VAL A 435 10.65 -25.94 -13.28
N ASP A 436 11.30 -26.44 -12.24
CA ASP A 436 10.69 -27.04 -11.07
C ASP A 436 10.28 -25.95 -10.07
N ASN A 437 9.02 -25.98 -9.65
CA ASN A 437 8.50 -25.04 -8.66
C ASN A 437 8.87 -25.40 -7.23
N CYS A 438 9.42 -26.60 -6.99
CA CYS A 438 9.96 -27.05 -5.71
C CYS A 438 11.19 -27.95 -5.90
N PRO A 439 12.37 -27.40 -6.25
CA PRO A 439 13.55 -28.17 -6.64
C PRO A 439 14.09 -29.17 -5.60
N ASN A 440 13.61 -29.13 -4.35
CA ASN A 440 13.99 -30.04 -3.28
C ASN A 440 12.82 -30.84 -2.69
N TRP A 441 11.61 -30.79 -3.29
CA TRP A 441 10.45 -31.56 -2.85
C TRP A 441 9.69 -32.22 -4.00
N PRO A 442 9.68 -33.57 -4.07
CA PRO A 442 9.11 -34.29 -5.20
C PRO A 442 7.62 -34.00 -5.44
N ASN A 443 7.33 -33.23 -6.48
CA ASN A 443 5.96 -32.92 -6.88
C ASN A 443 5.77 -32.99 -8.42
N PRO A 444 5.72 -34.19 -9.04
CA PRO A 444 5.79 -34.33 -10.51
C PRO A 444 4.70 -33.62 -11.31
N THR A 445 3.60 -33.23 -10.64
CA THR A 445 2.49 -32.46 -11.21
C THR A 445 2.59 -30.95 -10.99
N GLN A 446 3.64 -30.50 -10.30
CA GLN A 446 3.94 -29.12 -9.92
C GLN A 446 2.83 -28.51 -9.07
N ASN A 447 2.22 -29.31 -8.19
CA ASN A 447 1.22 -28.84 -7.23
C ASN A 447 1.94 -28.39 -5.97
N LEU A 448 1.75 -27.14 -5.58
CA LEU A 448 2.27 -26.61 -4.33
C LEU A 448 1.42 -27.07 -3.13
N PRO A 449 1.99 -27.10 -1.91
CA PRO A 449 1.23 -27.37 -0.70
C PRO A 449 0.14 -26.32 -0.44
N PRO A 450 -0.78 -26.55 0.50
CA PRO A 450 -1.89 -25.63 0.79
C PRO A 450 -1.46 -24.35 1.53
N TRP A 451 -0.17 -24.18 1.83
CA TRP A 451 0.41 -22.99 2.46
C TRP A 451 1.24 -22.16 1.46
N LEU A 452 1.59 -20.95 1.85
CA LEU A 452 2.44 -20.07 1.06
C LEU A 452 3.88 -20.59 1.07
N VAL A 453 4.53 -20.63 -0.08
CA VAL A 453 5.96 -20.96 -0.26
C VAL A 453 6.75 -19.65 -0.45
N PRO A 454 7.63 -19.26 0.50
CA PRO A 454 8.49 -18.08 0.37
C PRO A 454 9.47 -18.13 -0.84
N LEU A 455 9.95 -16.97 -1.30
CA LEU A 455 10.87 -16.87 -2.45
C LEU A 455 12.23 -17.58 -2.26
N ASN A 456 12.60 -17.90 -1.01
CA ASN A 456 13.83 -18.61 -0.63
C ASN A 456 13.50 -19.85 0.22
N ASP A 457 12.52 -20.63 -0.21
CA ASP A 457 12.11 -21.90 0.39
C ASP A 457 12.38 -23.03 -0.63
N PRO A 458 13.56 -23.67 -0.58
CA PRO A 458 13.97 -24.67 -1.57
C PRO A 458 13.15 -25.97 -1.51
N ASP A 459 12.64 -26.34 -0.33
CA ASP A 459 11.89 -27.57 -0.12
C ASP A 459 10.37 -27.34 -0.01
N CYS A 460 9.91 -26.11 -0.16
CA CYS A 460 8.49 -25.74 -0.20
C CYS A 460 7.70 -26.06 1.07
N ASP A 461 8.35 -26.19 2.23
CA ASP A 461 7.68 -26.51 3.49
C ASP A 461 6.93 -25.31 4.14
N GLY A 462 7.04 -24.13 3.52
CA GLY A 462 6.39 -22.89 3.96
C GLY A 462 7.27 -22.00 4.84
N PHE A 463 8.56 -22.34 4.99
CA PHE A 463 9.53 -21.57 5.74
C PHE A 463 10.75 -21.25 4.87
N SER A 464 11.26 -20.02 4.98
CA SER A 464 12.48 -19.70 4.24
C SER A 464 13.69 -20.34 4.90
N SER A 465 14.77 -20.49 4.13
CA SER A 465 16.04 -20.94 4.68
C SER A 465 16.54 -20.06 5.84
N ALA A 466 16.15 -18.77 5.92
CA ALA A 466 16.53 -17.92 7.04
C ALA A 466 15.83 -18.32 8.33
N VAL A 467 14.54 -18.62 8.25
CA VAL A 467 13.76 -19.14 9.39
C VAL A 467 14.30 -20.49 9.81
N GLU A 468 14.48 -21.40 8.87
CA GLU A 468 14.92 -22.76 9.17
C GLU A 468 16.32 -22.84 9.77
N ILE A 469 17.27 -22.06 9.25
CA ILE A 469 18.62 -21.95 9.82
C ILE A 469 18.55 -21.45 11.27
N SER A 470 17.68 -20.49 11.56
CA SER A 470 17.48 -19.97 12.92
C SER A 470 16.82 -21.00 13.82
N ALA A 471 15.75 -21.65 13.32
CA ALA A 471 14.98 -22.66 14.04
C ALA A 471 15.76 -23.98 14.24
N GLY A 472 16.83 -24.18 13.48
CA GLY A 472 17.65 -25.39 13.51
C GLY A 472 17.07 -26.55 12.71
N THR A 473 16.21 -26.26 11.73
CA THR A 473 15.67 -27.24 10.77
C THR A 473 16.46 -27.21 9.45
N SER A 474 16.08 -28.05 8.49
CA SER A 474 16.86 -28.35 7.28
C SER A 474 16.27 -27.68 6.04
N PRO A 475 16.92 -26.66 5.44
CA PRO A 475 16.37 -25.88 4.32
C PRO A 475 16.22 -26.52 2.95
N ILE A 476 16.31 -27.84 2.92
CA ILE A 476 16.31 -28.65 1.70
C ILE A 476 15.57 -29.98 1.94
N MET A 477 14.82 -30.08 3.03
CA MET A 477 14.09 -31.27 3.43
C MET A 477 12.68 -30.87 3.86
N HIS A 478 11.70 -31.12 2.99
CA HIS A 478 10.30 -30.76 3.22
C HIS A 478 9.67 -31.43 4.45
N CYS A 479 10.06 -32.66 4.76
CA CYS A 479 9.45 -33.46 5.82
C CYS A 479 10.45 -34.48 6.40
N GLY A 480 10.27 -34.81 7.67
CA GLY A 480 11.14 -35.73 8.42
C GLY A 480 11.68 -35.10 9.70
N LEU A 481 12.74 -35.68 10.24
CA LEU A 481 13.33 -35.24 11.50
C LEU A 481 14.02 -33.88 11.34
N ASN A 482 13.62 -32.87 12.10
CA ASN A 482 14.12 -31.50 12.02
C ASN A 482 14.11 -30.94 10.59
N ALA A 483 13.05 -31.29 9.87
CA ALA A 483 12.78 -30.83 8.51
C ALA A 483 11.88 -29.58 8.57
N TRP A 484 10.67 -29.75 9.09
CA TRP A 484 9.63 -28.73 9.05
C TRP A 484 9.54 -27.92 10.35
N PRO A 485 9.75 -26.58 10.34
CA PRO A 485 9.67 -25.75 11.54
C PRO A 485 8.35 -25.85 12.30
N ALA A 486 7.25 -26.13 11.61
CA ALA A 486 5.93 -26.24 12.23
C ALA A 486 5.73 -27.54 13.02
N ASP A 487 6.46 -28.60 12.69
CA ASP A 487 6.40 -29.87 13.39
C ASP A 487 7.44 -29.87 14.52
N ILE A 488 7.04 -29.40 15.70
CA ILE A 488 7.90 -29.18 16.87
C ILE A 488 8.36 -30.51 17.47
N ASN A 489 7.54 -31.55 17.38
CA ASN A 489 7.81 -32.85 17.99
C ASN A 489 8.32 -33.93 17.00
N ASP A 490 8.51 -33.56 15.73
CA ASP A 490 8.96 -34.41 14.61
C ASP A 490 8.02 -35.62 14.34
N ASP A 491 6.71 -35.47 14.50
CA ASP A 491 5.71 -36.54 14.27
C ASP A 491 5.00 -36.47 12.90
N GLY A 492 5.31 -35.45 12.10
CA GLY A 492 4.82 -35.20 10.75
C GLY A 492 3.47 -34.49 10.68
N PHE A 493 2.93 -33.99 11.80
CA PHE A 493 1.60 -33.39 11.86
C PHE A 493 1.52 -32.23 12.86
N VAL A 494 0.98 -31.09 12.43
CA VAL A 494 0.83 -29.93 13.34
C VAL A 494 -0.44 -30.06 14.16
N ASP A 495 -0.28 -30.28 15.47
CA ASP A 495 -1.39 -30.35 16.41
C ASP A 495 -1.24 -29.40 17.62
N VAL A 496 -2.31 -29.31 18.42
CA VAL A 496 -2.33 -28.39 19.56
C VAL A 496 -1.40 -28.85 20.69
N ILE A 497 -1.30 -30.16 20.93
CA ILE A 497 -0.63 -30.73 22.10
C ILE A 497 0.88 -30.87 21.86
N GLY A 498 1.25 -31.35 20.67
CA GLY A 498 2.59 -31.57 20.16
C GLY A 498 3.30 -30.30 19.79
N ASP A 499 2.62 -29.29 19.21
CA ASP A 499 3.33 -28.16 18.59
C ASP A 499 2.92 -26.83 19.19
N VAL A 500 1.65 -26.46 19.02
CA VAL A 500 1.17 -25.11 19.37
C VAL A 500 1.35 -24.82 20.86
N THR A 501 1.03 -25.79 21.73
CA THR A 501 1.18 -25.62 23.18
C THR A 501 2.64 -25.54 23.61
N GLN A 502 3.58 -26.16 22.87
CA GLN A 502 5.00 -26.06 23.18
C GLN A 502 5.52 -24.64 22.96
N VAL A 503 5.24 -24.06 21.78
CA VAL A 503 5.63 -22.67 21.45
C VAL A 503 4.89 -21.68 22.35
N ALA A 504 3.58 -21.85 22.56
CA ALA A 504 2.80 -21.00 23.46
C ALA A 504 3.31 -21.04 24.92
N GLY A 505 3.83 -22.18 25.37
CA GLY A 505 4.45 -22.32 26.69
C GLY A 505 5.75 -21.52 26.86
N ALA A 506 6.39 -21.11 25.77
CA ALA A 506 7.61 -20.32 25.73
C ALA A 506 7.38 -18.84 25.36
N PHE A 507 6.12 -18.41 25.25
CA PHE A 507 5.75 -17.03 24.95
C PHE A 507 6.46 -16.01 25.87
N GLY A 508 6.95 -14.94 25.27
CA GLY A 508 7.58 -13.81 25.95
C GLY A 508 9.07 -14.02 26.26
N ASN A 509 9.65 -15.14 25.81
CA ASN A 509 11.09 -15.37 25.92
C ASN A 509 11.82 -14.77 24.73
N SER A 510 12.90 -14.02 25.00
CA SER A 510 13.92 -13.76 23.97
C SER A 510 14.64 -15.04 23.59
N VAL A 511 15.22 -15.10 22.41
CA VAL A 511 16.00 -16.22 21.89
C VAL A 511 17.43 -15.73 21.67
N PRO A 512 18.36 -15.95 22.61
CA PRO A 512 18.25 -16.71 23.88
C PRO A 512 17.58 -15.94 25.04
N PRO A 513 17.05 -16.62 26.10
CA PRO A 513 17.24 -18.03 26.48
C PRO A 513 16.19 -19.03 25.95
N GLY A 514 15.16 -18.57 25.24
CA GLY A 514 14.14 -19.44 24.64
C GLY A 514 14.72 -20.37 23.55
N PRO A 515 14.04 -21.49 23.23
CA PRO A 515 14.47 -22.39 22.18
C PRO A 515 14.37 -21.72 20.81
N ALA A 516 15.45 -21.77 20.01
CA ALA A 516 15.45 -21.18 18.68
C ALA A 516 14.43 -21.82 17.74
N ARG A 517 14.11 -23.11 17.93
CA ARG A 517 13.08 -23.84 17.19
C ARG A 517 11.67 -23.24 17.30
N TYR A 518 11.44 -22.33 18.25
CA TYR A 518 10.12 -21.73 18.51
C TYR A 518 10.01 -20.29 17.96
N ASP A 519 11.10 -19.75 17.42
CA ASP A 519 11.21 -18.42 16.81
C ASP A 519 11.24 -18.61 15.29
N ILE A 520 10.03 -18.83 14.74
CA ILE A 520 9.76 -19.18 13.34
C ILE A 520 9.12 -18.02 12.56
N ALA A 521 8.86 -16.90 13.23
CA ALA A 521 8.31 -15.69 12.64
C ALA A 521 8.79 -14.45 13.42
N PRO A 522 8.94 -13.28 12.78
CA PRO A 522 8.78 -13.03 11.34
C PRO A 522 9.87 -13.71 10.50
N ASP A 523 9.89 -13.47 9.19
CA ASP A 523 10.95 -13.95 8.31
C ASP A 523 11.79 -12.75 7.84
N PRO A 524 13.06 -12.61 8.29
CA PRO A 524 13.80 -13.50 9.19
C PRO A 524 13.36 -13.40 10.66
N PRO A 525 13.60 -14.42 11.51
CA PRO A 525 13.18 -14.44 12.92
C PRO A 525 13.75 -13.28 13.74
N ASP A 526 12.96 -12.77 14.69
CA ASP A 526 13.28 -11.54 15.43
C ASP A 526 13.94 -11.78 16.80
N HIS A 527 14.27 -13.04 17.09
CA HIS A 527 14.86 -13.47 18.36
C HIS A 527 13.92 -13.30 19.55
N PHE A 528 12.60 -13.40 19.34
CA PHE A 528 11.62 -13.27 20.41
C PHE A 528 10.34 -14.08 20.16
N ILE A 529 10.03 -15.01 21.07
CA ILE A 529 8.84 -15.87 20.92
C ILE A 529 7.59 -15.07 21.27
N ASP A 530 6.75 -14.76 20.28
CA ASP A 530 5.55 -13.96 20.48
C ASP A 530 4.26 -14.59 19.94
N VAL A 531 3.14 -13.91 20.20
CA VAL A 531 1.81 -14.36 19.75
C VAL A 531 1.58 -14.02 18.29
N ILE A 532 2.06 -12.87 17.82
CA ILE A 532 1.64 -12.27 16.55
C ILE A 532 2.40 -12.90 15.38
N GLY A 533 3.68 -13.21 15.57
CA GLY A 533 4.54 -13.97 14.71
C GLY A 533 4.38 -15.47 14.95
N ASP A 534 5.07 -16.02 15.95
CA ASP A 534 5.35 -17.47 16.01
C ASP A 534 4.11 -18.32 16.23
N ILE A 535 3.33 -17.97 17.26
CA ILE A 535 2.18 -18.79 17.66
C ILE A 535 1.08 -18.70 16.59
N VAL A 536 0.86 -17.52 16.00
CA VAL A 536 -0.11 -17.36 14.91
C VAL A 536 0.36 -18.07 13.65
N ARG A 537 1.65 -17.99 13.29
CA ARG A 537 2.20 -18.72 12.13
C ARG A 537 2.05 -20.23 12.31
N LEU A 538 2.41 -20.75 13.47
CA LEU A 538 2.25 -22.17 13.81
C LEU A 538 0.79 -22.61 13.82
N SER A 539 -0.09 -21.79 14.42
CA SER A 539 -1.53 -22.09 14.50
C SER A 539 -2.21 -22.05 13.12
N GLY A 540 -1.70 -21.27 12.18
CA GLY A 540 -2.19 -21.24 10.79
C GLY A 540 -1.96 -22.56 10.04
N LEU A 541 -1.01 -23.37 10.50
CA LEU A 541 -0.70 -24.69 9.96
C LEU A 541 -1.39 -25.82 10.75
N PHE A 542 -2.26 -25.50 11.71
CA PHE A 542 -2.98 -26.52 12.48
C PHE A 542 -3.74 -27.50 11.59
N GLY A 543 -3.52 -28.79 11.82
CA GLY A 543 -4.17 -29.87 11.08
C GLY A 543 -3.50 -30.20 9.74
N GLN A 544 -2.34 -29.62 9.44
CA GLN A 544 -1.55 -29.91 8.25
C GLN A 544 -0.52 -31.03 8.50
N SER A 545 -0.16 -31.74 7.43
CA SER A 545 0.91 -32.76 7.40
C SER A 545 1.91 -32.42 6.31
N CYS A 546 3.19 -32.69 6.52
CA CYS A 546 4.26 -32.53 5.51
C CYS A 546 4.37 -33.70 4.52
N LEU A 547 3.31 -34.51 4.36
CA LEU A 547 3.31 -35.78 3.59
C LEU A 547 3.17 -35.61 2.08
#